data_AF-A0A3N6EZR7-F1
#
_entry.id   AF-A0A3N6EZR7-F1
#
_cell.length_a   1.000
_cell.length_b   1.000
_cell.length_c   1.000
_cell.angle_alpha   90.00
_cell.angle_beta   90.00
_cell.angle_gamma   90.00
#
_symmetry.space_group_name_H-M   'P 1'
#
loop_
_entity.id
_entity.type
_entity.pdbx_description
1 polymer ?
#
loop_
_entity_poly.entity_id
_entity_poly.type
_entity_poly.pdbx_seq_one_letter_code
_entity_poly.pdbx_strand_id
1 'polypeptide(L)'
;MAAQFGRRLRRGAGNTAVAAVAVAALAASQAPAAPLAEASAGGGDRLSADGGTGGSNDGAATGNSPYYTDLPPLVTPDKPGSSSNLPVTGRAQAGIPASILAAYQQAERTVAGTDAACRLPWQLLAAIGKVESGQARGGRVDANGTTLSPILGPALNGQGFALIKDTDGGAYDGDSVHDRAVGPMQFIPSTWATWGQDANGDGRKDPNNIYDAALAAGRYLCAGDRDLAVAAQLDRAVLSYNHSTEYLRTVRSWFDYYNRGTHEVPDGSGVLPSGPGAGSGSTPGPGPSGTPGGRPSPKPSPDESPKGTKPTPGPTKPGEGSTGPKPPPTSKPSETFGSLENAGTGRLTATAGEEFAERIVVRAENKLGAPLAKVRVTFTVAGDTGTRFTGGRKTVTVATGADGTATAPRLTAGGKAGAFTVTATAGAPESRTLAYAASVTARRADAIVRTEEKALVAAPGAKFADPLTVKATFKGAPAARVAVTATMITDGEKPVENGKGPYFKDADGKPVRALTVLSTDAGGLLRLPEIFADATAGTYKLRLTAEGGASVVVELTVKATEGQTPDPGQTPEPGQTPDPGQTPEPGQTPDPGQTPDLGPTPSAEGTRPPGA
;
A
#
# COMPACT_ATOMS: atom_id res chain seq x y z
N MET A 1 85.05 -21.86 -10.36
CA MET A 1 84.50 -20.49 -10.21
C MET A 1 83.59 -20.55 -8.99
N ALA A 2 83.83 -19.87 -7.86
CA ALA A 2 84.12 -18.44 -7.64
C ALA A 2 82.95 -17.54 -8.10
N ALA A 3 82.38 -16.62 -7.31
CA ALA A 3 82.51 -16.29 -5.86
C ALA A 3 81.16 -15.67 -5.41
N GLN A 4 80.58 -15.86 -4.22
CA GLN A 4 80.99 -15.60 -2.82
C GLN A 4 80.74 -14.13 -2.35
N PHE A 5 80.09 -13.99 -1.18
CA PHE A 5 79.78 -12.76 -0.40
C PHE A 5 78.70 -11.80 -0.97
N GLY A 6 78.00 -10.99 -0.14
CA GLY A 6 77.95 -10.91 1.33
C GLY A 6 76.60 -10.30 1.78
N ARG A 7 75.91 -10.76 2.84
CA ARG A 7 76.21 -10.74 4.30
C ARG A 7 76.21 -9.34 4.97
N ARG A 8 75.10 -9.09 5.70
CA ARG A 8 75.02 -8.32 6.98
C ARG A 8 75.11 -6.77 6.81
N LEU A 9 74.78 -5.91 7.78
CA LEU A 9 74.91 -6.03 9.25
C LEU A 9 73.98 -5.08 10.06
N ARG A 10 73.47 -5.58 11.21
CA ARG A 10 73.05 -4.92 12.49
C ARG A 10 72.31 -3.55 12.46
N ARG A 11 71.13 -3.46 13.09
CA ARG A 11 70.91 -3.14 14.53
C ARG A 11 71.51 -1.78 14.96
N GLY A 12 70.63 -0.81 15.21
CA GLY A 12 70.81 0.34 16.10
C GLY A 12 69.53 0.51 16.93
N ALA A 13 69.61 1.01 18.17
CA ALA A 13 68.46 1.07 19.09
C ALA A 13 68.54 2.22 20.09
N GLY A 14 67.36 2.71 20.52
CA GLY A 14 67.16 3.70 21.58
C GLY A 14 67.28 5.18 21.17
N ASN A 15 66.93 6.15 22.03
CA ASN A 15 66.08 6.06 23.25
C ASN A 15 65.77 7.48 23.81
N THR A 16 64.48 7.88 23.88
CA THR A 16 63.91 8.97 24.70
C THR A 16 62.37 8.83 24.61
N ALA A 17 61.53 8.69 25.66
CA ALA A 17 61.40 9.37 26.97
C ALA A 17 60.98 10.85 26.79
N VAL A 18 59.97 11.43 27.48
CA VAL A 18 59.30 11.21 28.80
C VAL A 18 57.82 11.70 28.70
N ALA A 19 56.77 11.25 29.41
CA ALA A 19 56.41 10.02 30.14
C ALA A 19 54.92 10.09 30.63
N ALA A 20 54.43 9.04 31.32
CA ALA A 20 53.48 8.91 32.47
C ALA A 20 52.52 10.06 32.90
N VAL A 21 51.39 9.85 33.60
CA VAL A 21 51.02 8.86 34.65
C VAL A 21 49.54 8.41 34.53
N ALA A 22 49.16 7.31 35.22
CA ALA A 22 47.78 6.80 35.38
C ALA A 22 46.91 7.69 36.33
N VAL A 23 45.65 7.39 36.70
CA VAL A 23 45.12 6.23 37.47
C VAL A 23 43.61 6.03 37.19
N ALA A 24 43.07 4.84 37.46
CA ALA A 24 41.66 4.46 37.24
C ALA A 24 40.72 4.79 38.42
N ALA A 25 39.39 4.80 38.19
CA ALA A 25 38.40 4.15 39.05
C ALA A 25 36.95 4.21 38.49
N LEU A 26 36.18 3.17 38.81
CA LEU A 26 34.75 2.99 38.54
C LEU A 26 33.87 3.74 39.56
N ALA A 27 32.81 4.43 39.11
CA ALA A 27 31.61 4.70 39.91
C ALA A 27 30.42 5.08 39.00
N ALA A 28 29.20 4.80 39.46
CA ALA A 28 27.96 5.24 38.80
C ALA A 28 27.16 6.18 39.71
N SER A 29 26.40 7.11 39.13
CA SER A 29 25.36 7.83 39.88
C SER A 29 24.21 8.33 39.00
N GLN A 30 23.03 7.81 39.34
CA GLN A 30 21.81 8.55 39.68
C GLN A 30 21.12 9.40 38.61
N ALA A 31 19.91 8.95 38.23
CA ALA A 31 18.86 9.85 37.75
C ALA A 31 18.13 10.51 38.95
N PRO A 32 17.68 11.76 38.82
CA PRO A 32 16.54 12.28 39.57
C PRO A 32 15.23 11.82 38.90
N ALA A 33 14.23 11.46 39.70
CA ALA A 33 12.88 11.15 39.21
C ALA A 33 11.89 12.26 39.61
N ALA A 34 10.77 12.32 38.90
CA ALA A 34 9.55 13.08 39.25
C ALA A 34 9.68 14.63 39.17
N PRO A 35 8.56 15.39 39.07
CA PRO A 35 7.17 14.95 39.19
C PRO A 35 6.32 15.03 37.91
N LEU A 36 5.16 14.38 37.98
CA LEU A 36 4.00 14.68 37.16
C LEU A 36 3.50 16.09 37.47
N ALA A 37 3.07 16.82 36.43
CA ALA A 37 2.26 18.02 36.58
C ALA A 37 1.09 17.93 35.58
N GLU A 38 -0.14 18.07 36.08
CA GLU A 38 -1.33 18.09 35.24
C GLU A 38 -1.42 19.42 34.48
N ALA A 39 -1.50 19.36 33.15
CA ALA A 39 -1.77 20.52 32.31
C ALA A 39 -3.23 20.48 31.83
N SER A 40 -4.06 21.35 32.42
CA SER A 40 -5.43 21.58 31.97
C SER A 40 -5.46 22.17 30.55
N ALA A 41 -6.59 22.04 29.86
CA ALA A 41 -6.75 22.50 28.49
C ALA A 41 -6.81 24.05 28.38
N GLY A 42 -6.26 24.58 27.29
CA GLY A 42 -6.54 25.93 26.79
C GLY A 42 -5.33 26.87 26.76
N GLY A 43 -4.85 27.16 25.55
CA GLY A 43 -3.75 28.10 25.30
C GLY A 43 -2.90 27.66 24.13
N GLY A 44 -3.21 28.14 22.93
CA GLY A 44 -2.36 27.92 21.75
C GLY A 44 -1.36 29.07 21.61
N ASP A 45 -0.09 28.76 21.44
CA ASP A 45 0.93 29.73 21.07
C ASP A 45 1.84 29.17 19.95
N ARG A 46 2.34 30.06 19.09
CA ARG A 46 3.13 29.71 17.91
C ARG A 46 4.61 29.94 18.19
N LEU A 47 5.27 28.92 18.73
CA LEU A 47 6.73 28.95 18.85
C LEU A 47 7.38 28.80 17.47
N SER A 48 8.10 29.84 17.07
CA SER A 48 8.77 29.97 15.77
C SER A 48 9.85 28.91 15.53
N ALA A 49 10.14 28.65 14.26
CA ALA A 49 11.37 27.94 13.88
C ALA A 49 12.62 28.70 14.36
N ASP A 50 13.63 27.96 14.80
CA ASP A 50 14.90 28.53 15.28
C ASP A 50 15.76 29.09 14.13
N GLY A 51 16.45 30.18 14.40
CA GLY A 51 17.07 31.06 13.41
C GLY A 51 18.48 30.65 12.98
N GLY A 52 18.63 29.50 12.31
CA GLY A 52 19.90 29.08 11.72
C GLY A 52 20.38 30.00 10.59
N THR A 53 21.54 30.63 10.74
CA THR A 53 22.03 31.67 9.80
C THR A 53 22.56 31.14 8.47
N GLY A 54 22.03 31.69 7.37
CA GLY A 54 22.85 32.06 6.21
C GLY A 54 23.60 30.96 5.45
N GLY A 55 22.93 29.87 5.10
CA GLY A 55 23.39 28.93 4.07
C GLY A 55 22.39 28.85 2.91
N SER A 56 22.88 28.74 1.67
CA SER A 56 22.03 28.57 0.49
C SER A 56 21.38 27.18 0.53
N ASN A 57 20.06 27.11 0.72
CA ASN A 57 19.30 25.86 0.92
C ASN A 57 18.89 25.19 -0.42
N ASP A 58 19.66 25.45 -1.47
CA ASP A 58 19.29 25.32 -2.89
C ASP A 58 19.19 23.86 -3.40
N GLY A 59 19.24 22.87 -2.51
CA GLY A 59 19.25 21.43 -2.83
C GLY A 59 18.13 20.60 -2.21
N ALA A 60 17.26 21.19 -1.38
CA ALA A 60 16.14 20.48 -0.75
C ALA A 60 15.02 20.24 -1.76
N ALA A 61 14.56 18.99 -1.91
CA ALA A 61 13.56 18.61 -2.93
C ALA A 61 12.26 19.44 -2.88
N THR A 62 11.88 19.88 -1.68
CA THR A 62 10.67 20.64 -1.37
C THR A 62 10.89 22.14 -1.15
N GLY A 63 12.14 22.63 -1.27
CA GLY A 63 12.51 23.98 -0.83
C GLY A 63 12.22 24.26 0.66
N ASN A 64 12.12 23.20 1.48
CA ASN A 64 11.64 23.24 2.87
C ASN A 64 10.24 23.88 3.02
N SER A 65 9.34 23.68 2.05
CA SER A 65 7.95 24.17 2.10
C SER A 65 7.11 23.49 3.21
N PRO A 66 5.95 24.04 3.61
CA PRO A 66 5.14 23.52 4.71
C PRO A 66 4.34 22.27 4.32
N TYR A 67 4.26 21.35 5.27
CA TYR A 67 3.71 20.00 5.11
C TYR A 67 2.68 19.69 6.19
N TYR A 68 1.93 18.60 6.02
CA TYR A 68 0.97 18.10 7.01
C TYR A 68 1.68 17.47 8.20
N THR A 69 1.52 18.06 9.39
CA THR A 69 2.12 17.62 10.66
C THR A 69 1.29 16.59 11.44
N ASP A 70 0.11 16.19 10.94
CA ASP A 70 -0.72 15.16 11.57
C ASP A 70 0.08 13.85 11.75
N LEU A 71 0.17 13.38 13.00
CA LEU A 71 0.73 12.06 13.31
C LEU A 71 -0.29 10.96 12.99
N PRO A 72 0.17 9.72 12.68
CA PRO A 72 -0.73 8.58 12.54
C PRO A 72 -1.47 8.30 13.87
N PRO A 73 -2.71 7.80 13.81
CA PRO A 73 -3.51 7.54 15.00
C PRO A 73 -2.83 6.52 15.91
N LEU A 74 -2.80 6.83 17.21
CA LEU A 74 -2.21 5.97 18.22
C LEU A 74 -2.97 4.64 18.31
N VAL A 75 -2.26 3.54 18.08
CA VAL A 75 -2.80 2.19 18.31
C VAL A 75 -2.64 1.87 19.80
N THR A 76 -3.59 2.32 20.60
CA THR A 76 -3.76 1.79 21.96
C THR A 76 -4.17 0.32 21.86
N PRO A 77 -3.48 -0.62 22.54
CA PRO A 77 -3.98 -1.99 22.70
C PRO A 77 -5.38 -1.98 23.31
N ASP A 78 -6.28 -2.83 22.82
CA ASP A 78 -7.68 -2.88 23.25
C ASP A 78 -7.79 -3.20 24.75
N LYS A 79 -7.98 -2.16 25.57
CA LYS A 79 -8.25 -2.33 27.00
C LYS A 79 -9.70 -2.80 27.17
N PRO A 80 -9.96 -3.96 27.80
CA PRO A 80 -11.33 -4.44 27.97
C PRO A 80 -12.19 -3.45 28.75
N GLY A 81 -13.30 -3.01 28.15
CA GLY A 81 -14.41 -2.38 28.88
C GLY A 81 -14.49 -0.85 28.93
N SER A 82 -13.96 -0.09 27.96
CA SER A 82 -14.21 1.37 27.87
C SER A 82 -15.09 1.76 26.69
N SER A 83 -16.29 2.28 27.00
CA SER A 83 -17.07 3.29 26.24
C SER A 83 -17.13 3.20 24.70
N SER A 84 -18.30 2.80 24.18
CA SER A 84 -18.69 3.07 22.78
C SER A 84 -18.67 4.57 22.44
N ASN A 85 -18.56 4.89 21.14
CA ASN A 85 -18.53 6.24 20.54
C ASN A 85 -17.20 7.01 20.59
N LEU A 86 -16.13 6.39 20.09
CA LEU A 86 -15.06 7.11 19.38
C LEU A 86 -15.01 6.64 17.91
N PRO A 87 -14.78 7.54 16.93
CA PRO A 87 -14.67 7.14 15.53
C PRO A 87 -13.37 6.35 15.28
N VAL A 88 -13.48 5.18 14.62
CA VAL A 88 -12.34 4.27 14.36
C VAL A 88 -11.50 4.76 13.17
N THR A 89 -10.86 5.93 13.34
CA THR A 89 -9.92 6.52 12.38
C THR A 89 -8.68 5.63 12.17
N GLY A 90 -8.31 4.83 13.18
CA GLY A 90 -7.17 3.91 13.15
C GLY A 90 -7.11 2.96 11.95
N ARG A 91 -8.26 2.61 11.34
CA ARG A 91 -8.31 1.88 10.07
C ARG A 91 -8.31 2.82 8.86
N ALA A 92 -9.16 3.84 8.82
CA ALA A 92 -9.29 4.72 7.65
C ALA A 92 -7.99 5.47 7.30
N GLN A 93 -7.21 5.89 8.31
CA GLN A 93 -5.89 6.51 8.12
C GLN A 93 -4.82 5.53 7.60
N ALA A 94 -5.00 4.22 7.79
CA ALA A 94 -4.18 3.15 7.20
C ALA A 94 -4.59 2.82 5.75
N GLY A 95 -5.61 3.49 5.22
CA GLY A 95 -5.97 3.42 3.81
C GLY A 95 -5.03 4.28 2.95
N ILE A 96 -4.39 3.66 1.96
CA ILE A 96 -3.68 4.38 0.89
C ILE A 96 -4.53 4.25 -0.39
N PRO A 97 -4.80 5.34 -1.13
CA PRO A 97 -5.59 5.28 -2.35
C PRO A 97 -4.95 4.39 -3.43
N ALA A 98 -5.76 3.64 -4.18
CA ALA A 98 -5.31 2.60 -5.11
C ALA A 98 -4.23 3.04 -6.10
N SER A 99 -4.47 4.10 -6.87
CA SER A 99 -3.50 4.60 -7.86
C SER A 99 -2.21 5.12 -7.20
N ILE A 100 -2.33 5.63 -5.97
CA ILE A 100 -1.22 6.18 -5.20
C ILE A 100 -0.34 5.04 -4.63
N LEU A 101 -0.96 3.98 -4.09
CA LEU A 101 -0.28 2.78 -3.62
C LEU A 101 0.42 2.04 -4.77
N ALA A 102 -0.25 1.92 -5.92
CA ALA A 102 0.31 1.31 -7.12
C ALA A 102 1.58 2.03 -7.59
N ALA A 103 1.57 3.37 -7.61
CA ALA A 103 2.71 4.20 -7.95
C ALA A 103 3.91 4.02 -7.01
N TYR A 104 3.70 4.01 -5.69
CA TYR A 104 4.80 3.80 -4.73
C TYR A 104 5.44 2.40 -4.86
N GLN A 105 4.62 1.36 -5.02
CA GLN A 105 5.15 0.02 -5.25
C GLN A 105 5.81 -0.12 -6.64
N GLN A 106 5.37 0.62 -7.65
CA GLN A 106 6.03 0.67 -8.96
C GLN A 106 7.38 1.37 -8.86
N ALA A 107 7.45 2.50 -8.15
CA ALA A 107 8.71 3.20 -7.89
C ALA A 107 9.73 2.32 -7.15
N GLU A 108 9.30 1.60 -6.10
CA GLU A 108 10.13 0.57 -5.43
C GLU A 108 10.63 -0.49 -6.42
N ARG A 109 9.73 -1.14 -7.19
CA ARG A 109 10.11 -2.20 -8.13
C ARG A 109 11.07 -1.72 -9.21
N THR A 110 10.88 -0.51 -9.72
CA THR A 110 11.76 0.09 -10.74
C THR A 110 13.11 0.48 -10.14
N VAL A 111 13.13 1.07 -8.94
CA VAL A 111 14.39 1.38 -8.23
C VAL A 111 15.14 0.09 -7.92
N ALA A 112 14.51 -0.94 -7.36
CA ALA A 112 15.14 -2.23 -7.09
C ALA A 112 15.72 -2.91 -8.36
N GLY A 113 15.20 -2.59 -9.54
CA GLY A 113 15.73 -3.04 -10.83
C GLY A 113 16.90 -2.21 -11.38
N THR A 114 17.10 -0.96 -10.95
CA THR A 114 18.19 -0.07 -11.42
C THR A 114 19.25 0.24 -10.37
N ASP A 115 18.90 0.16 -9.09
CA ASP A 115 19.71 0.37 -7.90
C ASP A 115 19.16 -0.53 -6.77
N ALA A 116 19.59 -1.80 -6.80
CA ALA A 116 19.26 -2.76 -5.76
C ALA A 116 20.00 -2.49 -4.43
N ALA A 117 21.05 -1.67 -4.44
CA ALA A 117 21.83 -1.35 -3.24
C ALA A 117 21.05 -0.43 -2.31
N CYS A 118 20.31 0.53 -2.87
CA CYS A 118 19.48 1.47 -2.13
C CYS A 118 18.40 0.82 -1.26
N ARG A 119 17.80 -0.30 -1.71
CA ARG A 119 16.74 -1.03 -0.97
C ARG A 119 15.60 -0.12 -0.48
N LEU A 120 15.17 0.80 -1.33
CA LEU A 120 14.04 1.72 -1.11
C LEU A 120 12.75 0.96 -0.77
N PRO A 121 12.16 1.16 0.42
CA PRO A 121 10.85 0.59 0.77
C PRO A 121 9.71 1.53 0.30
N TRP A 122 8.68 0.99 -0.38
CA TRP A 122 7.54 1.79 -0.86
C TRP A 122 6.80 2.52 0.27
N GLN A 123 6.85 1.99 1.51
CA GLN A 123 6.26 2.61 2.69
C GLN A 123 6.87 3.98 3.00
N LEU A 124 8.13 4.23 2.61
CA LEU A 124 8.79 5.52 2.82
C LEU A 124 8.23 6.58 1.85
N LEU A 125 8.00 6.20 0.59
CA LEU A 125 7.31 7.06 -0.38
C LEU A 125 5.88 7.35 0.08
N ALA A 126 5.17 6.35 0.62
CA ALA A 126 3.85 6.54 1.19
C ALA A 126 3.85 7.46 2.42
N ALA A 127 4.86 7.40 3.28
CA ALA A 127 5.01 8.29 4.42
C ALA A 127 5.26 9.73 3.97
N ILE A 128 6.15 9.94 2.99
CA ILE A 128 6.43 11.26 2.40
C ILE A 128 5.18 11.82 1.72
N GLY A 129 4.53 11.07 0.82
CA GLY A 129 3.32 11.52 0.13
C GLY A 129 2.12 11.80 1.05
N LYS A 130 2.04 11.13 2.21
CA LYS A 130 1.07 11.46 3.26
C LYS A 130 1.34 12.83 3.88
N VAL A 131 2.61 13.12 4.17
CA VAL A 131 3.07 14.35 4.81
C VAL A 131 3.07 15.54 3.85
N GLU A 132 3.51 15.36 2.60
CA GLU A 132 3.57 16.43 1.59
C GLU A 132 2.18 16.85 1.10
N SER A 133 1.35 15.90 0.64
CA SER A 133 0.10 16.20 -0.10
C SER A 133 -1.14 15.47 0.42
N GLY A 134 -1.05 14.75 1.54
CA GLY A 134 -2.15 13.95 2.05
C GLY A 134 -2.53 12.79 1.13
N GLN A 135 -1.54 12.13 0.51
CA GLN A 135 -1.70 11.13 -0.55
C GLN A 135 -2.42 11.71 -1.78
N ALA A 136 -1.86 12.74 -2.43
CA ALA A 136 -2.46 13.43 -3.56
C ALA A 136 -3.89 13.95 -3.28
N ARG A 137 -4.08 14.61 -2.13
CA ARG A 137 -5.37 15.01 -1.56
C ARG A 137 -6.37 13.85 -1.48
N GLY A 138 -5.97 12.72 -0.87
CA GLY A 138 -6.83 11.54 -0.70
C GLY A 138 -7.01 10.69 -1.96
N GLY A 139 -6.10 10.80 -2.92
CA GLY A 139 -6.12 10.10 -4.20
C GLY A 139 -6.97 10.78 -5.25
N ARG A 140 -6.99 12.12 -5.30
CA ARG A 140 -7.69 12.87 -6.36
C ARG A 140 -6.86 12.90 -7.65
N VAL A 141 -6.66 11.74 -8.23
CA VAL A 141 -5.99 11.51 -9.52
C VAL A 141 -6.97 10.96 -10.57
N ASP A 142 -6.62 11.08 -11.84
CA ASP A 142 -7.28 10.40 -12.94
C ASP A 142 -6.80 8.94 -13.10
N ALA A 143 -7.28 8.25 -14.13
CA ALA A 143 -6.92 6.84 -14.40
C ALA A 143 -5.45 6.63 -14.83
N ASN A 144 -4.71 7.71 -15.15
CA ASN A 144 -3.28 7.69 -15.49
C ASN A 144 -2.41 8.10 -14.30
N GLY A 145 -3.02 8.51 -13.18
CA GLY A 145 -2.32 9.01 -11.99
C GLY A 145 -2.07 10.52 -11.96
N THR A 146 -2.55 11.30 -12.93
CA THR A 146 -2.41 12.77 -12.94
C THR A 146 -3.45 13.41 -12.03
N THR A 147 -3.02 14.32 -11.15
CA THR A 147 -3.91 14.98 -10.18
C THR A 147 -5.01 15.79 -10.88
N LEU A 148 -6.26 15.61 -10.42
CA LEU A 148 -7.46 16.26 -10.99
C LEU A 148 -7.49 17.79 -10.79
N SER A 149 -6.52 18.33 -10.06
CA SER A 149 -6.34 19.76 -9.78
C SER A 149 -4.91 19.93 -9.25
N PRO A 150 -4.10 20.89 -9.75
CA PRO A 150 -2.73 21.06 -9.29
C PRO A 150 -2.61 21.18 -7.76
N ILE A 151 -1.55 20.57 -7.23
CA ILE A 151 -1.18 20.68 -5.82
C ILE A 151 0.05 21.59 -5.80
N LEU A 152 -0.11 22.77 -5.18
CA LEU A 152 0.93 23.79 -5.10
C LEU A 152 1.13 24.18 -3.63
N GLY A 153 2.40 24.27 -3.24
CA GLY A 153 2.82 24.89 -1.98
C GLY A 153 2.66 26.42 -2.01
N PRO A 154 3.08 27.12 -0.93
CA PRO A 154 3.27 28.57 -0.97
C PRO A 154 4.36 28.95 -1.97
N ALA A 155 4.43 30.23 -2.34
CA ALA A 155 5.58 30.79 -3.04
C ALA A 155 6.80 30.83 -2.11
N LEU A 156 7.95 30.37 -2.60
CA LEU A 156 9.20 30.35 -1.83
C LEU A 156 9.87 31.73 -1.87
N ASN A 157 9.22 32.71 -1.23
CA ASN A 157 9.60 34.11 -1.23
C ASN A 157 10.48 34.53 -0.03
N GLY A 158 11.04 33.56 0.71
CA GLY A 158 11.83 33.80 1.93
C GLY A 158 11.02 34.16 3.19
N GLN A 159 9.69 34.24 3.13
CA GLN A 159 8.85 34.57 4.30
C GLN A 159 8.44 33.32 5.06
N GLY A 160 9.36 32.80 5.88
CA GLY A 160 9.16 31.60 6.71
C GLY A 160 9.54 30.28 6.04
N PHE A 161 9.91 30.31 4.76
CA PHE A 161 10.43 29.18 3.98
C PHE A 161 11.70 29.63 3.22
N ALA A 162 12.27 28.77 2.37
CA ALA A 162 13.38 29.19 1.51
C ALA A 162 13.00 30.37 0.58
N LEU A 163 14.01 31.08 0.09
CA LEU A 163 13.88 32.04 -1.01
C LEU A 163 14.37 31.35 -2.29
N ILE A 164 13.45 30.91 -3.13
CA ILE A 164 13.74 30.31 -4.44
C ILE A 164 12.99 31.14 -5.49
N LYS A 165 13.75 31.68 -6.46
CA LYS A 165 13.19 32.43 -7.60
C LYS A 165 12.72 31.45 -8.68
N ASP A 166 11.86 31.91 -9.56
CA ASP A 166 11.46 31.19 -10.78
C ASP A 166 12.68 30.55 -11.50
N THR A 167 12.61 29.24 -11.75
CA THR A 167 13.61 28.46 -12.48
C THR A 167 13.11 27.79 -13.76
N ASP A 168 11.81 27.90 -14.11
CA ASP A 168 11.21 27.23 -15.28
C ASP A 168 10.37 28.13 -16.20
N GLY A 169 10.15 29.39 -15.83
CA GLY A 169 9.27 30.35 -16.49
C GLY A 169 7.82 30.35 -15.98
N GLY A 170 7.58 29.81 -14.77
CA GLY A 170 6.24 29.49 -14.25
C GLY A 170 5.57 28.31 -14.97
N ALA A 171 6.35 27.37 -15.50
CA ALA A 171 5.87 26.30 -16.38
C ALA A 171 5.10 25.19 -15.64
N TYR A 172 5.48 24.86 -14.39
CA TYR A 172 4.78 23.86 -13.57
C TYR A 172 3.84 24.44 -12.49
N ASP A 173 3.99 25.71 -12.11
CA ASP A 173 3.22 26.33 -11.02
C ASP A 173 2.52 27.66 -11.35
N GLY A 174 2.86 28.31 -12.47
CA GLY A 174 2.31 29.58 -12.92
C GLY A 174 2.89 30.85 -12.27
N ASP A 175 3.98 30.76 -11.50
CA ASP A 175 4.60 31.91 -10.81
C ASP A 175 5.97 32.28 -11.42
N SER A 176 5.97 33.23 -12.38
CA SER A 176 7.21 33.71 -13.02
C SER A 176 8.04 34.68 -12.15
N VAL A 177 8.04 34.47 -10.83
CA VAL A 177 8.80 35.27 -9.84
C VAL A 177 9.44 34.37 -8.78
N HIS A 178 8.70 33.41 -8.22
CA HIS A 178 9.19 32.48 -7.19
C HIS A 178 8.69 31.05 -7.42
N ASP A 179 9.62 30.09 -7.49
CA ASP A 179 9.33 28.65 -7.50
C ASP A 179 8.38 28.27 -6.34
N ARG A 180 7.48 27.32 -6.63
CA ARG A 180 6.58 26.69 -5.66
C ARG A 180 6.85 25.18 -5.65
N ALA A 181 6.61 24.52 -4.52
CA ALA A 181 6.65 23.07 -4.48
C ALA A 181 5.39 22.48 -5.16
N VAL A 182 5.56 21.59 -6.14
CA VAL A 182 4.51 21.12 -7.08
C VAL A 182 4.21 19.63 -6.93
N GLY A 183 2.93 19.28 -7.09
CA GLY A 183 2.46 17.92 -7.30
C GLY A 183 2.33 17.09 -6.02
N PRO A 184 1.93 15.81 -6.12
CA PRO A 184 1.64 14.99 -4.94
C PRO A 184 2.88 14.61 -4.12
N MET A 185 4.09 14.85 -4.63
CA MET A 185 5.36 14.69 -3.89
C MET A 185 6.10 16.03 -3.68
N GLN A 186 5.44 17.17 -3.96
CA GLN A 186 5.89 18.52 -3.63
C GLN A 186 7.32 18.87 -4.09
N PHE A 187 7.65 18.58 -5.36
CA PHE A 187 8.95 18.93 -5.95
C PHE A 187 9.00 20.39 -6.39
N ILE A 188 10.09 21.10 -6.09
CA ILE A 188 10.38 22.40 -6.72
C ILE A 188 10.84 22.21 -8.19
N PRO A 189 10.49 23.11 -9.14
CA PRO A 189 10.82 23.00 -10.56
C PRO A 189 12.29 22.70 -10.86
N SER A 190 13.21 23.39 -10.18
CA SER A 190 14.67 23.16 -10.27
C SER A 190 15.10 21.73 -9.88
N THR A 191 14.47 21.12 -8.87
CA THR A 191 14.68 19.70 -8.53
C THR A 191 14.02 18.79 -9.57
N TRP A 192 12.81 19.14 -10.04
CA TRP A 192 12.11 18.36 -11.08
C TRP A 192 12.88 18.27 -12.39
N ALA A 193 13.54 19.35 -12.81
CA ALA A 193 14.39 19.38 -14.00
C ALA A 193 15.53 18.33 -13.97
N THR A 194 16.01 17.99 -12.77
CA THR A 194 17.06 16.97 -12.56
C THR A 194 16.47 15.58 -12.33
N TRP A 195 15.45 15.46 -11.48
CA TRP A 195 14.98 14.18 -10.93
C TRP A 195 13.68 13.66 -11.53
N GLY A 196 12.93 14.48 -12.27
CA GLY A 196 11.66 14.11 -12.89
C GLY A 196 11.80 12.91 -13.83
N GLN A 197 10.79 12.06 -13.87
CA GLN A 197 10.77 10.81 -14.62
C GLN A 197 9.52 10.72 -15.49
N ASP A 198 9.59 9.92 -16.55
CA ASP A 198 8.41 9.34 -17.21
C ASP A 198 8.27 7.94 -16.60
N ALA A 199 7.19 7.69 -15.86
CA ALA A 199 6.93 6.42 -15.21
C ALA A 199 5.53 5.87 -15.52
N ASN A 200 4.63 6.68 -16.08
CA ASN A 200 3.36 6.20 -16.65
C ASN A 200 3.52 5.67 -18.09
N GLY A 201 4.59 6.06 -18.81
CA GLY A 201 4.88 5.65 -20.19
C GLY A 201 4.27 6.52 -21.28
N ASP A 202 3.79 7.73 -20.98
CA ASP A 202 3.12 8.62 -21.93
C ASP A 202 4.06 9.52 -22.76
N GLY A 203 5.36 9.53 -22.45
CA GLY A 203 6.38 10.33 -23.13
C GLY A 203 6.66 11.69 -22.48
N ARG A 204 6.07 11.99 -21.31
CA ARG A 204 6.21 13.26 -20.59
C ARG A 204 6.73 13.03 -19.17
N LYS A 205 7.11 14.12 -18.51
CA LYS A 205 7.55 14.15 -17.10
C LYS A 205 6.69 15.14 -16.34
N ASP A 206 5.51 14.73 -15.88
CA ASP A 206 4.57 15.63 -15.21
C ASP A 206 4.74 15.56 -13.68
N PRO A 207 5.15 16.65 -12.99
CA PRO A 207 5.23 16.64 -11.53
C PRO A 207 3.84 16.44 -10.89
N ASN A 208 2.74 16.66 -11.62
CA ASN A 208 1.38 16.40 -11.17
C ASN A 208 0.93 14.94 -11.39
N ASN A 209 1.74 14.07 -12.01
CA ASN A 209 1.48 12.64 -12.11
C ASN A 209 2.14 11.87 -10.95
N ILE A 210 1.37 11.03 -10.25
CA ILE A 210 1.86 10.28 -9.09
C ILE A 210 2.91 9.24 -9.44
N TYR A 211 2.86 8.59 -10.61
CA TYR A 211 3.85 7.58 -11.01
C TYR A 211 5.21 8.25 -11.25
N ASP A 212 5.20 9.33 -12.03
CA ASP A 212 6.38 10.15 -12.33
C ASP A 212 7.00 10.70 -11.03
N ALA A 213 6.17 11.31 -10.19
CA ALA A 213 6.58 11.91 -8.93
C ALA A 213 7.07 10.87 -7.91
N ALA A 214 6.45 9.69 -7.83
CA ALA A 214 6.90 8.60 -6.95
C ALA A 214 8.25 8.05 -7.39
N LEU A 215 8.49 7.85 -8.69
CA LEU A 215 9.77 7.35 -9.19
C LEU A 215 10.88 8.41 -9.07
N ALA A 216 10.56 9.68 -9.30
CA ALA A 216 11.47 10.80 -9.03
C ALA A 216 11.87 10.87 -7.55
N ALA A 217 10.90 10.77 -6.63
CA ALA A 217 11.15 10.73 -5.19
C ALA A 217 11.99 9.51 -4.77
N GLY A 218 11.70 8.33 -5.31
CA GLY A 218 12.51 7.13 -5.08
C GLY A 218 13.97 7.30 -5.50
N ARG A 219 14.20 7.84 -6.70
CA ARG A 219 15.56 8.10 -7.20
C ARG A 219 16.29 9.19 -6.41
N TYR A 220 15.60 10.26 -6.01
CA TYR A 220 16.15 11.32 -5.15
C TYR A 220 16.57 10.77 -3.78
N LEU A 221 15.75 9.92 -3.16
CA LEU A 221 16.06 9.31 -1.85
C LEU A 221 17.29 8.39 -1.91
N CYS A 222 17.51 7.67 -3.02
CA CYS A 222 18.68 6.81 -3.24
C CYS A 222 19.99 7.56 -3.55
N ALA A 223 19.93 8.87 -3.86
CA ALA A 223 21.05 9.63 -4.39
C ALA A 223 22.34 9.57 -3.53
N GLY A 224 23.45 9.13 -4.13
CA GLY A 224 24.78 9.12 -3.51
C GLY A 224 25.06 7.86 -2.67
N ASP A 225 24.98 6.68 -3.29
CA ASP A 225 25.33 5.37 -2.74
C ASP A 225 24.69 5.06 -1.38
N ARG A 226 23.46 5.57 -1.17
CA ARG A 226 22.71 5.40 0.08
C ARG A 226 22.16 3.99 0.20
N ASP A 227 21.98 3.54 1.44
CA ASP A 227 21.35 2.27 1.79
C ASP A 227 20.17 2.54 2.74
N LEU A 228 18.95 2.55 2.24
CA LEU A 228 17.76 2.95 3.00
C LEU A 228 17.28 1.86 4.00
N ALA A 229 17.89 0.67 4.01
CA ALA A 229 17.71 -0.27 5.11
C ALA A 229 18.55 0.11 6.35
N VAL A 230 19.58 0.97 6.21
CA VAL A 230 20.37 1.49 7.32
C VAL A 230 19.71 2.77 7.85
N ALA A 231 19.27 2.75 9.11
CA ALA A 231 18.44 3.81 9.69
C ALA A 231 19.02 5.23 9.51
N ALA A 232 20.29 5.44 9.87
CA ALA A 232 20.96 6.75 9.73
C ALA A 232 21.18 7.21 8.28
N GLN A 233 21.02 6.32 7.29
CA GLN A 233 21.04 6.68 5.87
C GLN A 233 19.65 7.07 5.38
N LEU A 234 18.61 6.36 5.82
CA LEU A 234 17.21 6.75 5.62
C LEU A 234 16.94 8.14 6.23
N ASP A 235 17.41 8.39 7.46
CA ASP A 235 17.24 9.70 8.12
C ASP A 235 17.90 10.84 7.32
N ARG A 236 19.12 10.63 6.81
CA ARG A 236 19.79 11.59 5.91
C ARG A 236 19.05 11.77 4.58
N ALA A 237 18.44 10.73 4.03
CA ALA A 237 17.66 10.82 2.80
C ALA A 237 16.39 11.66 2.99
N VAL A 238 15.64 11.41 4.07
CA VAL A 238 14.45 12.19 4.44
C VAL A 238 14.81 13.65 4.76
N LEU A 239 15.90 13.89 5.50
CA LEU A 239 16.37 15.26 5.76
C LEU A 239 16.84 15.99 4.50
N SER A 240 17.38 15.31 3.48
CA SER A 240 17.66 15.97 2.20
C SER A 240 16.38 16.36 1.44
N TYR A 241 15.26 15.65 1.66
CA TYR A 241 13.97 15.97 1.05
C TYR A 241 13.37 17.27 1.62
N ASN A 242 13.45 17.43 2.95
CA ASN A 242 13.10 18.64 3.69
C ASN A 242 13.94 18.69 4.98
N HIS A 243 14.71 19.76 5.18
CA HIS A 243 15.74 19.87 6.24
C HIS A 243 15.13 20.22 7.61
N SER A 244 14.20 19.41 8.09
CA SER A 244 13.51 19.60 9.36
C SER A 244 13.46 18.32 10.19
N THR A 245 13.89 18.41 11.45
CA THR A 245 13.81 17.32 12.43
C THR A 245 12.35 16.95 12.75
N GLU A 246 11.42 17.90 12.65
CA GLU A 246 9.99 17.65 12.78
C GLU A 246 9.42 16.89 11.57
N TYR A 247 9.84 17.26 10.36
CA TYR A 247 9.51 16.51 9.14
C TYR A 247 10.00 15.06 9.25
N LEU A 248 11.27 14.87 9.62
CA LEU A 248 11.86 13.55 9.84
C LEU A 248 11.05 12.71 10.84
N ARG A 249 10.70 13.29 12.00
CA ARG A 249 9.90 12.61 13.04
C ARG A 249 8.50 12.22 12.54
N THR A 250 7.86 13.10 11.76
CA THR A 250 6.52 12.88 11.21
C THR A 250 6.53 11.81 10.12
N VAL A 251 7.49 11.88 9.17
CA VAL A 251 7.70 10.84 8.14
C VAL A 251 8.06 9.50 8.77
N ARG A 252 8.95 9.46 9.77
CA ARG A 252 9.26 8.22 10.52
C ARG A 252 8.02 7.61 11.17
N SER A 253 7.17 8.44 11.79
CA SER A 253 5.94 7.98 12.42
C SER A 253 4.99 7.32 11.42
N TRP A 254 4.78 7.93 10.24
CA TRP A 254 3.97 7.36 9.16
C TRP A 254 4.61 6.12 8.50
N PHE A 255 5.94 6.11 8.34
CA PHE A 255 6.69 4.96 7.83
C PHE A 255 6.50 3.73 8.73
N ASP A 256 6.72 3.89 10.04
CA ASP A 256 6.54 2.82 11.02
C ASP A 256 5.07 2.38 11.12
N TYR A 257 4.11 3.28 10.89
CA TYR A 257 2.69 2.97 10.82
C TYR A 257 2.36 2.10 9.60
N TYR A 258 2.79 2.50 8.39
CA TYR A 258 2.58 1.69 7.17
C TYR A 258 3.36 0.36 7.21
N ASN A 259 4.50 0.29 7.89
CA ASN A 259 5.24 -0.95 8.15
C ASN A 259 4.50 -1.94 9.09
N ARG A 260 3.57 -1.46 9.93
CA ARG A 260 2.68 -2.33 10.74
C ARG A 260 1.50 -2.89 9.95
N GLY A 261 1.21 -2.32 8.77
CA GLY A 261 0.13 -2.74 7.89
C GLY A 261 -0.60 -1.56 7.26
N THR A 262 -1.04 -1.76 6.02
CA THR A 262 -1.85 -0.81 5.23
C THR A 262 -3.02 -1.56 4.60
N HIS A 263 -3.96 -0.85 3.99
CA HIS A 263 -4.82 -1.42 2.95
C HIS A 263 -5.08 -0.43 1.83
N GLU A 264 -5.44 -0.98 0.66
CA GLU A 264 -5.92 -0.19 -0.46
C GLU A 264 -7.31 0.39 -0.15
N VAL A 265 -7.50 1.68 -0.44
CA VAL A 265 -8.83 2.31 -0.48
C VAL A 265 -9.09 2.91 -1.87
N PRO A 266 -10.35 3.09 -2.29
CA PRO A 266 -10.65 3.74 -3.57
C PRO A 266 -10.03 5.13 -3.70
N ASP A 267 -9.57 5.46 -4.91
CA ASP A 267 -9.14 6.81 -5.25
C ASP A 267 -10.24 7.85 -4.95
N GLY A 268 -9.82 8.99 -4.40
CA GLY A 268 -10.70 10.03 -3.87
C GLY A 268 -11.27 9.77 -2.47
N SER A 269 -10.98 8.62 -1.83
CA SER A 269 -11.48 8.28 -0.48
C SER A 269 -10.41 8.17 0.61
N GLY A 270 -9.13 8.45 0.28
CA GLY A 270 -8.06 8.51 1.28
C GLY A 270 -8.27 9.64 2.28
N VAL A 271 -8.07 9.37 3.57
CA VAL A 271 -8.32 10.37 4.61
C VAL A 271 -7.30 11.51 4.53
N LEU A 272 -7.79 12.72 4.30
CA LEU A 272 -6.98 13.95 4.35
C LEU A 272 -6.42 14.18 5.76
N PRO A 273 -5.18 14.67 5.90
CA PRO A 273 -4.70 15.22 7.16
C PRO A 273 -5.41 16.56 7.46
N SER A 274 -5.38 16.98 8.73
CA SER A 274 -6.16 18.09 9.28
C SER A 274 -5.35 19.41 9.35
N GLY A 275 -4.02 19.33 9.31
CA GLY A 275 -3.11 20.46 9.42
C GLY A 275 -2.97 21.32 8.15
N PRO A 276 -2.24 22.45 8.23
CA PRO A 276 -2.00 23.35 7.11
C PRO A 276 -0.87 22.86 6.18
N GLY A 277 -1.10 21.75 5.47
CA GLY A 277 -0.20 21.26 4.41
C GLY A 277 -0.47 21.86 3.02
N ALA A 278 0.20 21.30 2.00
CA ALA A 278 0.20 21.84 0.64
C ALA A 278 -1.22 22.00 0.05
N GLY A 279 -1.48 23.18 -0.52
CA GLY A 279 -2.78 23.52 -1.08
C GLY A 279 -3.92 23.70 -0.07
N SER A 280 -3.62 23.90 1.23
CA SER A 280 -4.60 24.41 2.21
C SER A 280 -4.81 25.91 1.99
N GLY A 281 -5.90 26.27 1.32
CA GLY A 281 -6.17 27.62 0.83
C GLY A 281 -6.58 28.61 1.91
N SER A 282 -5.61 29.25 2.56
CA SER A 282 -5.84 30.43 3.42
C SER A 282 -6.21 31.67 2.61
N THR A 283 -7.40 31.69 2.01
CA THR A 283 -7.99 32.92 1.47
C THR A 283 -8.55 33.75 2.63
N PRO A 284 -8.10 35.01 2.85
CA PRO A 284 -8.65 35.85 3.91
C PRO A 284 -10.07 36.31 3.55
N GLY A 285 -11.07 35.52 3.96
CA GLY A 285 -12.48 35.89 3.83
C GLY A 285 -12.79 37.06 4.77
N PRO A 286 -13.32 38.20 4.27
CA PRO A 286 -13.75 39.28 5.14
C PRO A 286 -14.94 38.82 6.01
N GLY A 287 -14.86 39.11 7.31
CA GLY A 287 -15.87 38.72 8.29
C GLY A 287 -17.24 39.39 8.06
N PRO A 288 -18.33 38.81 8.59
CA PRO A 288 -19.69 39.25 8.30
C PRO A 288 -20.09 40.53 9.07
N SER A 289 -20.84 41.42 8.42
CA SER A 289 -21.60 42.48 9.10
C SER A 289 -22.78 42.99 8.28
N GLY A 290 -23.91 43.25 8.97
CA GLY A 290 -24.92 44.25 8.58
C GLY A 290 -25.78 44.02 7.34
N THR A 291 -26.92 43.34 7.47
CA THR A 291 -28.13 43.72 6.72
C THR A 291 -28.71 45.00 7.35
N PRO A 292 -29.31 45.94 6.59
CA PRO A 292 -30.77 45.90 6.49
C PRO A 292 -31.40 46.47 5.19
N GLY A 293 -32.31 45.70 4.57
CA GLY A 293 -33.52 46.21 3.88
C GLY A 293 -33.41 46.87 2.49
N GLY A 294 -34.43 46.63 1.64
CA GLY A 294 -34.67 47.43 0.42
C GLY A 294 -35.03 46.65 -0.85
N ARG A 295 -36.33 46.58 -1.18
CA ARG A 295 -36.88 46.24 -2.53
C ARG A 295 -37.08 47.58 -3.32
N PRO A 296 -37.34 47.61 -4.66
CA PRO A 296 -37.54 46.52 -5.61
C PRO A 296 -36.86 46.69 -7.01
N SER A 297 -37.10 45.73 -7.90
CA SER A 297 -36.65 45.70 -9.31
C SER A 297 -37.45 46.62 -10.25
N PRO A 298 -36.84 47.15 -11.33
CA PRO A 298 -37.56 47.66 -12.51
C PRO A 298 -37.81 46.57 -13.58
N LYS A 299 -38.82 46.79 -14.42
CA LYS A 299 -39.16 46.00 -15.64
C LYS A 299 -38.77 46.82 -16.90
N PRO A 300 -38.60 46.24 -18.10
CA PRO A 300 -38.26 46.98 -19.33
C PRO A 300 -39.49 47.48 -20.10
N SER A 301 -39.32 48.52 -20.93
CA SER A 301 -40.26 49.11 -21.92
C SER A 301 -39.48 50.12 -22.81
N PRO A 302 -40.05 50.68 -23.91
CA PRO A 302 -40.55 49.97 -25.09
C PRO A 302 -40.21 50.68 -26.44
N ASP A 303 -40.67 50.09 -27.57
CA ASP A 303 -40.96 50.75 -28.87
C ASP A 303 -39.81 51.50 -29.62
N GLU A 304 -39.94 51.92 -30.89
CA GLU A 304 -41.08 51.96 -31.84
C GLU A 304 -40.85 51.16 -33.14
N SER A 305 -41.92 51.01 -33.93
CA SER A 305 -41.87 50.68 -35.37
C SER A 305 -42.84 51.55 -36.17
N PRO A 306 -42.47 51.99 -37.39
CA PRO A 306 -43.46 52.28 -38.43
C PRO A 306 -43.49 51.25 -39.57
N LYS A 307 -44.70 50.96 -40.05
CA LYS A 307 -44.99 50.34 -41.37
C LYS A 307 -44.80 51.42 -42.45
N GLY A 308 -44.54 51.16 -43.74
CA GLY A 308 -44.50 49.93 -44.53
C GLY A 308 -45.40 50.03 -45.78
N THR A 309 -44.95 49.60 -46.99
CA THR A 309 -45.72 49.65 -48.26
C THR A 309 -45.37 48.46 -49.20
N LYS A 310 -46.22 48.17 -50.21
CA LYS A 310 -46.21 46.99 -51.12
C LYS A 310 -45.42 47.17 -52.46
N PRO A 311 -45.28 46.12 -53.31
CA PRO A 311 -44.25 46.02 -54.36
C PRO A 311 -44.75 46.03 -55.83
N THR A 312 -43.81 46.00 -56.80
CA THR A 312 -44.03 45.75 -58.24
C THR A 312 -42.84 44.96 -58.87
N PRO A 313 -42.98 44.15 -59.96
CA PRO A 313 -41.98 43.15 -60.35
C PRO A 313 -41.44 43.18 -61.81
N GLY A 314 -40.30 42.50 -62.04
CA GLY A 314 -39.82 42.00 -63.36
C GLY A 314 -38.86 42.93 -64.15
N PRO A 315 -38.19 42.44 -65.23
CA PRO A 315 -38.36 41.14 -65.92
C PRO A 315 -37.06 40.30 -66.13
N THR A 316 -37.24 39.15 -66.81
CA THR A 316 -36.26 38.15 -67.34
C THR A 316 -35.39 38.71 -68.52
N LYS A 317 -34.38 38.07 -69.16
CA LYS A 317 -34.01 36.64 -69.39
C LYS A 317 -32.45 36.43 -69.60
N PRO A 318 -31.88 35.51 -70.44
CA PRO A 318 -30.91 34.47 -70.00
C PRO A 318 -29.45 34.61 -70.49
N GLY A 319 -28.60 33.66 -70.08
CA GLY A 319 -27.35 33.31 -70.76
C GLY A 319 -26.96 31.83 -70.54
N GLU A 320 -26.46 31.17 -71.58
CA GLU A 320 -25.85 29.82 -71.55
C GLU A 320 -24.50 29.85 -70.79
N GLY A 321 -23.88 28.74 -70.36
CA GLY A 321 -24.16 27.32 -70.53
C GLY A 321 -22.86 26.55 -70.84
N SER A 322 -22.44 25.62 -69.98
CA SER A 322 -21.24 24.81 -70.22
C SER A 322 -21.27 23.48 -69.47
N THR A 323 -20.94 22.39 -70.16
CA THR A 323 -20.92 21.02 -69.63
C THR A 323 -19.50 20.61 -69.22
N GLY A 324 -19.18 20.74 -67.93
CA GLY A 324 -17.96 20.18 -67.35
C GLY A 324 -18.15 18.74 -66.85
N PRO A 325 -17.13 17.86 -66.92
CA PRO A 325 -17.24 16.49 -66.43
C PRO A 325 -17.40 16.46 -64.90
N LYS A 326 -18.37 15.68 -64.42
CA LYS A 326 -18.66 15.52 -62.99
C LYS A 326 -17.48 14.85 -62.25
N PRO A 327 -16.86 15.48 -61.24
CA PRO A 327 -15.87 14.82 -60.39
C PRO A 327 -16.46 13.59 -59.67
N PRO A 328 -15.63 12.60 -59.27
CA PRO A 328 -16.09 11.57 -58.35
C PRO A 328 -16.66 12.23 -57.07
N PRO A 329 -17.67 11.63 -56.42
CA PRO A 329 -18.32 12.25 -55.27
C PRO A 329 -17.32 12.43 -54.14
N THR A 330 -16.91 13.68 -53.93
CA THR A 330 -16.20 14.09 -52.72
C THR A 330 -17.12 13.80 -51.53
N SER A 331 -16.70 12.90 -50.65
CA SER A 331 -17.43 12.63 -49.41
C SER A 331 -17.61 13.94 -48.67
N LYS A 332 -18.86 14.25 -48.30
CA LYS A 332 -19.17 15.50 -47.60
C LYS A 332 -18.35 15.48 -46.29
N PRO A 333 -17.63 16.54 -45.89
CA PRO A 333 -16.77 16.53 -44.71
C PRO A 333 -17.47 16.06 -43.40
N SER A 334 -18.80 16.21 -43.38
CA SER A 334 -19.73 15.70 -42.35
C SER A 334 -19.87 14.18 -42.26
N GLU A 335 -19.23 13.37 -43.11
CA GLU A 335 -19.26 11.89 -43.03
C GLU A 335 -17.88 11.29 -42.68
N THR A 336 -16.82 12.10 -42.67
CA THR A 336 -15.47 11.65 -42.33
C THR A 336 -15.31 11.50 -40.80
N PHE A 337 -14.99 10.29 -40.35
CA PHE A 337 -14.71 9.96 -38.95
C PHE A 337 -13.63 10.86 -38.34
N GLY A 338 -13.85 11.32 -37.11
CA GLY A 338 -12.95 12.22 -36.37
C GLY A 338 -12.51 11.64 -35.02
N SER A 339 -13.47 11.29 -34.16
CA SER A 339 -13.23 10.84 -32.79
C SER A 339 -14.10 9.66 -32.36
N LEU A 340 -13.71 9.06 -31.25
CA LEU A 340 -14.42 8.01 -30.54
C LEU A 340 -14.38 8.36 -29.05
N GLU A 341 -15.53 8.66 -28.46
CA GLU A 341 -15.64 9.20 -27.10
C GLU A 341 -16.35 8.22 -26.15
N ASN A 342 -16.11 8.34 -24.84
CA ASN A 342 -16.81 7.55 -23.83
C ASN A 342 -18.24 8.11 -23.63
N ALA A 343 -19.26 7.30 -23.95
CA ALA A 343 -20.66 7.69 -23.92
C ALA A 343 -21.35 7.24 -22.62
N GLY A 344 -20.74 7.52 -21.47
CA GLY A 344 -21.29 7.23 -20.15
C GLY A 344 -20.95 5.86 -19.56
N THR A 345 -19.89 5.19 -20.03
CA THR A 345 -19.39 3.98 -19.37
C THR A 345 -18.93 4.30 -17.95
N GLY A 346 -19.55 3.67 -16.94
CA GLY A 346 -19.16 3.76 -15.53
C GLY A 346 -17.98 2.87 -15.15
N ARG A 347 -17.75 2.69 -13.85
CA ARG A 347 -16.67 1.82 -13.32
C ARG A 347 -16.98 0.35 -13.61
N LEU A 348 -16.15 -0.28 -14.44
CA LEU A 348 -16.26 -1.71 -14.79
C LEU A 348 -15.64 -2.58 -13.69
N THR A 349 -16.46 -3.09 -12.77
CA THR A 349 -16.01 -4.07 -11.75
C THR A 349 -17.06 -5.15 -11.51
N ALA A 350 -16.61 -6.37 -11.19
CA ALA A 350 -17.45 -7.52 -10.85
C ALA A 350 -16.65 -8.55 -10.02
N THR A 351 -17.32 -9.37 -9.20
CA THR A 351 -16.65 -10.46 -8.47
C THR A 351 -16.31 -11.62 -9.42
N ALA A 352 -15.25 -12.38 -9.11
CA ALA A 352 -14.82 -13.50 -9.95
C ALA A 352 -15.95 -14.51 -10.26
N GLY A 353 -16.22 -14.72 -11.54
CA GLY A 353 -17.32 -15.55 -12.03
C GLY A 353 -18.72 -14.91 -12.04
N GLU A 354 -18.86 -13.61 -11.75
CA GLU A 354 -20.13 -12.87 -11.88
C GLU A 354 -20.22 -12.10 -13.21
N GLU A 355 -21.39 -11.56 -13.54
CA GLU A 355 -21.57 -10.69 -14.70
C GLU A 355 -21.31 -9.21 -14.32
N PHE A 356 -20.70 -8.44 -15.22
CA PHE A 356 -20.55 -7.01 -15.04
C PHE A 356 -21.91 -6.32 -15.19
N ALA A 357 -22.32 -5.61 -14.13
CA ALA A 357 -23.55 -4.82 -14.12
C ALA A 357 -23.50 -3.72 -15.19
N GLU A 358 -22.40 -2.98 -15.22
CA GLU A 358 -22.08 -1.93 -16.19
C GLU A 358 -21.74 -2.48 -17.58
N ARG A 359 -21.94 -1.65 -18.60
CA ARG A 359 -21.62 -1.97 -20.01
C ARG A 359 -20.86 -0.82 -20.65
N ILE A 360 -19.94 -1.15 -21.53
CA ILE A 360 -19.16 -0.16 -22.28
C ILE A 360 -20.05 0.46 -23.35
N VAL A 361 -20.11 1.79 -23.39
CA VAL A 361 -20.80 2.59 -24.41
C VAL A 361 -19.80 3.62 -24.95
N VAL A 362 -19.65 3.65 -26.27
CA VAL A 362 -18.88 4.69 -26.99
C VAL A 362 -19.79 5.50 -27.88
N ARG A 363 -19.35 6.70 -28.28
CA ARG A 363 -19.93 7.49 -29.37
C ARG A 363 -18.89 7.74 -30.45
N ALA A 364 -19.24 7.50 -31.72
CA ALA A 364 -18.41 7.84 -32.87
C ALA A 364 -18.90 9.16 -33.47
N GLU A 365 -17.97 10.07 -33.77
CA GLU A 365 -18.27 11.41 -34.29
C GLU A 365 -17.41 11.73 -35.51
N ASN A 366 -17.90 12.63 -36.36
CA ASN A 366 -17.18 13.12 -37.52
C ASN A 366 -16.17 14.23 -37.13
N LYS A 367 -15.38 14.70 -38.10
CA LYS A 367 -14.43 15.83 -37.91
C LYS A 367 -15.11 17.19 -37.63
N LEU A 368 -16.43 17.22 -37.37
CA LEU A 368 -17.24 18.40 -37.00
C LEU A 368 -18.06 18.17 -35.71
N GLY A 369 -17.85 17.08 -34.95
CA GLY A 369 -18.58 16.78 -33.70
C GLY A 369 -20.03 16.30 -33.86
N ALA A 370 -20.45 15.96 -35.08
CA ALA A 370 -21.76 15.35 -35.31
C ALA A 370 -21.67 13.81 -35.30
N PRO A 371 -22.69 13.10 -34.79
CA PRO A 371 -22.65 11.65 -34.62
C PRO A 371 -22.59 10.90 -35.95
N LEU A 372 -21.84 9.79 -35.97
CA LEU A 372 -21.73 8.91 -37.12
C LEU A 372 -22.35 7.54 -36.87
N ALA A 373 -23.40 7.24 -37.63
CA ALA A 373 -24.08 5.95 -37.63
C ALA A 373 -23.33 4.88 -38.45
N LYS A 374 -23.58 3.61 -38.15
CA LYS A 374 -23.02 2.42 -38.84
C LYS A 374 -21.48 2.30 -38.80
N VAL A 375 -20.79 3.10 -37.99
CA VAL A 375 -19.36 2.96 -37.72
C VAL A 375 -19.12 1.65 -36.98
N ARG A 376 -18.20 0.81 -37.47
CA ARG A 376 -17.83 -0.44 -36.81
C ARG A 376 -16.85 -0.15 -35.67
N VAL A 377 -17.29 -0.40 -34.44
CA VAL A 377 -16.47 -0.37 -33.22
C VAL A 377 -16.14 -1.81 -32.84
N THR A 378 -14.85 -2.12 -32.73
CA THR A 378 -14.37 -3.43 -32.25
C THR A 378 -13.92 -3.30 -30.80
N PHE A 379 -14.55 -4.04 -29.91
CA PHE A 379 -14.20 -4.14 -28.49
C PHE A 379 -13.34 -5.39 -28.25
N THR A 380 -12.23 -5.29 -27.51
CA THR A 380 -11.31 -6.40 -27.22
C THR A 380 -10.90 -6.43 -25.74
N VAL A 381 -11.02 -7.60 -25.10
CA VAL A 381 -10.58 -7.84 -23.71
C VAL A 381 -9.10 -8.27 -23.69
N ALA A 382 -8.26 -7.45 -23.07
CA ALA A 382 -6.84 -7.70 -22.83
C ALA A 382 -6.55 -7.89 -21.33
N GLY A 383 -6.02 -9.05 -20.96
CA GLY A 383 -5.76 -9.45 -19.57
C GLY A 383 -5.89 -10.96 -19.35
N ASP A 384 -5.53 -11.41 -18.15
CA ASP A 384 -5.45 -12.82 -17.77
C ASP A 384 -6.51 -13.27 -16.73
N THR A 385 -7.30 -12.33 -16.20
CA THR A 385 -8.44 -12.56 -15.29
C THR A 385 -9.43 -13.64 -15.76
N GLY A 386 -9.46 -13.89 -17.07
CA GLY A 386 -10.33 -14.86 -17.73
C GLY A 386 -11.63 -14.26 -18.27
N THR A 387 -11.90 -12.97 -18.03
CA THR A 387 -13.12 -12.26 -18.45
C THR A 387 -13.40 -12.39 -19.95
N ARG A 388 -14.68 -12.54 -20.33
CA ARG A 388 -15.15 -12.64 -21.74
C ARG A 388 -16.44 -11.86 -21.96
N PHE A 389 -16.70 -11.50 -23.21
CA PHE A 389 -18.02 -11.06 -23.67
C PHE A 389 -19.00 -12.23 -23.79
N THR A 390 -20.31 -11.94 -23.75
CA THR A 390 -21.40 -12.90 -23.97
C THR A 390 -21.14 -13.83 -25.17
N GLY A 391 -21.20 -15.13 -24.93
CA GLY A 391 -20.77 -16.16 -25.91
C GLY A 391 -19.27 -16.47 -25.88
N GLY A 392 -18.57 -16.21 -24.76
CA GLY A 392 -17.19 -16.66 -24.51
C GLY A 392 -16.08 -15.93 -25.29
N ARG A 393 -16.40 -14.84 -25.99
CA ARG A 393 -15.47 -14.15 -26.91
C ARG A 393 -14.56 -13.15 -26.20
N LYS A 394 -13.30 -13.03 -26.62
CA LYS A 394 -12.41 -11.90 -26.24
C LYS A 394 -12.69 -10.63 -27.04
N THR A 395 -13.08 -10.78 -28.31
CA THR A 395 -13.28 -9.65 -29.25
C THR A 395 -14.67 -9.72 -29.88
N VAL A 396 -15.32 -8.57 -29.99
CA VAL A 396 -16.67 -8.41 -30.58
C VAL A 396 -16.77 -7.07 -31.31
N THR A 397 -17.43 -7.04 -32.46
CA THR A 397 -17.65 -5.80 -33.23
C THR A 397 -19.12 -5.43 -33.24
N VAL A 398 -19.43 -4.15 -33.00
CA VAL A 398 -20.77 -3.57 -32.98
C VAL A 398 -20.80 -2.37 -33.93
N ALA A 399 -21.92 -2.12 -34.60
CA ALA A 399 -22.12 -0.94 -35.43
C ALA A 399 -22.86 0.17 -34.65
N THR A 400 -22.51 1.43 -34.85
CA THR A 400 -23.14 2.56 -34.16
C THR A 400 -24.58 2.83 -34.61
N GLY A 401 -25.42 3.28 -33.68
CA GLY A 401 -26.79 3.74 -33.90
C GLY A 401 -26.87 5.11 -34.60
N ALA A 402 -28.08 5.59 -34.84
CA ALA A 402 -28.35 6.88 -35.51
C ALA A 402 -27.87 8.11 -34.70
N ASP A 403 -27.73 7.93 -33.39
CA ASP A 403 -27.18 8.85 -32.39
C ASP A 403 -25.63 8.80 -32.29
N GLY A 404 -25.01 7.91 -33.06
CA GLY A 404 -23.57 7.65 -33.06
C GLY A 404 -23.09 6.69 -31.97
N THR A 405 -23.96 6.13 -31.12
CA THR A 405 -23.52 5.30 -29.98
C THR A 405 -23.39 3.81 -30.33
N ALA A 406 -22.47 3.11 -29.68
CA ALA A 406 -22.36 1.65 -29.72
C ALA A 406 -22.12 1.07 -28.32
N THR A 407 -23.02 0.18 -27.90
CA THR A 407 -22.94 -0.51 -26.61
C THR A 407 -22.37 -1.92 -26.77
N ALA A 408 -21.28 -2.22 -26.08
CA ALA A 408 -20.68 -3.55 -26.07
C ALA A 408 -21.64 -4.61 -25.46
N PRO A 409 -21.54 -5.90 -25.86
CA PRO A 409 -22.14 -7.02 -25.14
C PRO A 409 -21.75 -7.03 -23.66
N ARG A 410 -22.50 -7.75 -22.82
CA ARG A 410 -22.13 -7.89 -21.40
C ARG A 410 -20.82 -8.66 -21.26
N LEU A 411 -20.07 -8.33 -20.21
CA LEU A 411 -18.87 -9.04 -19.79
C LEU A 411 -19.20 -9.98 -18.63
N THR A 412 -18.63 -11.18 -18.64
CA THR A 412 -18.65 -12.11 -17.50
C THR A 412 -17.23 -12.25 -16.98
N ALA A 413 -17.04 -12.00 -15.67
CA ALA A 413 -15.76 -12.10 -15.00
C ALA A 413 -15.22 -13.53 -15.04
N GLY A 414 -13.91 -13.67 -15.27
CA GLY A 414 -13.25 -14.97 -15.12
C GLY A 414 -13.05 -15.35 -13.66
N GLY A 415 -12.42 -16.51 -13.44
CA GLY A 415 -12.14 -17.03 -12.10
C GLY A 415 -10.94 -16.38 -11.40
N LYS A 416 -10.10 -15.61 -12.11
CA LYS A 416 -8.92 -14.95 -11.55
C LYS A 416 -9.23 -13.47 -11.29
N ALA A 417 -8.99 -13.03 -10.06
CA ALA A 417 -9.04 -11.62 -9.69
C ALA A 417 -7.84 -10.83 -10.24
N GLY A 418 -8.03 -9.54 -10.49
CA GLY A 418 -7.01 -8.64 -11.02
C GLY A 418 -7.58 -7.54 -11.92
N ALA A 419 -6.72 -6.60 -12.31
CA ALA A 419 -7.04 -5.60 -13.33
C ALA A 419 -6.95 -6.19 -14.74
N PHE A 420 -7.72 -5.63 -15.67
CA PHE A 420 -7.64 -5.91 -17.10
C PHE A 420 -8.18 -4.71 -17.89
N THR A 421 -7.87 -4.66 -19.19
CA THR A 421 -8.28 -3.54 -20.06
C THR A 421 -9.25 -4.05 -21.12
N VAL A 422 -10.26 -3.25 -21.44
CA VAL A 422 -11.07 -3.45 -22.64
C VAL A 422 -10.83 -2.28 -23.59
N THR A 423 -10.26 -2.55 -24.76
CA THR A 423 -10.09 -1.51 -25.79
C THR A 423 -11.30 -1.46 -26.71
N ALA A 424 -11.68 -0.27 -27.16
CA ALA A 424 -12.70 -0.03 -28.16
C ALA A 424 -12.09 0.76 -29.33
N THR A 425 -12.04 0.18 -30.53
CA THR A 425 -11.34 0.74 -31.69
C THR A 425 -12.27 0.93 -32.88
N ALA A 426 -12.18 2.08 -33.55
CA ALA A 426 -12.97 2.43 -34.74
C ALA A 426 -12.19 3.35 -35.69
N GLY A 427 -12.66 3.54 -36.93
CA GLY A 427 -12.17 4.63 -37.81
C GLY A 427 -11.13 4.30 -38.88
N ALA A 428 -10.88 3.03 -39.18
CA ALA A 428 -9.85 2.64 -40.16
C ALA A 428 -9.97 3.40 -41.51
N PRO A 429 -8.87 3.94 -42.07
CA PRO A 429 -7.48 3.72 -41.66
C PRO A 429 -7.02 4.52 -40.42
N GLU A 430 -7.52 5.75 -40.21
CA GLU A 430 -7.18 6.63 -39.08
C GLU A 430 -7.83 6.15 -37.76
N SER A 431 -7.41 4.97 -37.29
CA SER A 431 -8.07 4.25 -36.20
C SER A 431 -7.88 4.96 -34.86
N ARG A 432 -8.98 5.31 -34.20
CA ARG A 432 -9.01 5.79 -32.80
C ARG A 432 -9.31 4.62 -31.87
N THR A 433 -8.67 4.61 -30.70
CA THR A 433 -8.86 3.59 -29.66
C THR A 433 -9.10 4.26 -28.31
N LEU A 434 -10.15 3.85 -27.62
CA LEU A 434 -10.35 4.12 -26.19
C LEU A 434 -9.93 2.88 -25.39
N ALA A 435 -9.35 3.10 -24.20
CA ALA A 435 -9.04 2.04 -23.25
C ALA A 435 -9.90 2.19 -22.00
N TYR A 436 -10.57 1.11 -21.60
CA TYR A 436 -11.38 1.03 -20.40
C TYR A 436 -10.69 0.14 -19.38
N ALA A 437 -10.21 0.73 -18.28
CA ALA A 437 -9.74 -0.03 -17.13
C ALA A 437 -10.92 -0.73 -16.44
N ALA A 438 -10.72 -2.02 -16.13
CA ALA A 438 -11.71 -2.86 -15.48
C ALA A 438 -11.06 -3.79 -14.46
N SER A 439 -11.81 -4.25 -13.47
CA SER A 439 -11.31 -5.17 -12.44
C SER A 439 -12.23 -6.35 -12.18
N VAL A 440 -11.62 -7.51 -11.91
CA VAL A 440 -12.29 -8.64 -11.28
C VAL A 440 -11.87 -8.68 -9.82
N THR A 441 -12.81 -8.55 -8.90
CA THR A 441 -12.53 -8.68 -7.46
C THR A 441 -12.56 -10.15 -7.04
N ALA A 442 -11.71 -10.52 -6.07
CA ALA A 442 -11.70 -11.87 -5.54
C ALA A 442 -12.98 -12.14 -4.72
N ARG A 443 -13.45 -13.40 -4.72
CA ARG A 443 -14.55 -13.83 -3.86
C ARG A 443 -14.10 -13.79 -2.41
N ARG A 444 -14.95 -13.27 -1.53
CA ARG A 444 -14.62 -13.04 -0.11
C ARG A 444 -15.48 -13.87 0.83
N ALA A 445 -14.94 -14.17 2.00
CA ALA A 445 -15.67 -14.62 3.18
C ALA A 445 -15.41 -13.65 4.34
N ASP A 446 -16.43 -13.40 5.17
CA ASP A 446 -16.35 -12.58 6.39
C ASP A 446 -16.34 -13.42 7.67
N ALA A 447 -16.76 -14.69 7.59
CA ALA A 447 -16.52 -15.70 8.62
C ALA A 447 -16.04 -17.02 8.01
N ILE A 448 -15.20 -17.73 8.77
CA ILE A 448 -14.78 -19.11 8.50
C ILE A 448 -14.78 -19.86 9.84
N VAL A 449 -15.44 -21.02 9.89
CA VAL A 449 -15.63 -21.81 11.11
C VAL A 449 -15.36 -23.28 10.85
N ARG A 450 -14.96 -24.04 11.87
CA ARG A 450 -14.95 -25.51 11.81
C ARG A 450 -16.38 -26.03 11.66
N THR A 451 -16.59 -27.10 10.89
CA THR A 451 -17.90 -27.80 10.87
C THR A 451 -18.07 -28.75 12.04
N GLU A 452 -16.97 -29.19 12.65
CA GLU A 452 -16.93 -30.16 13.75
C GLU A 452 -15.92 -29.69 14.81
N GLU A 453 -16.33 -29.71 16.08
CA GLU A 453 -15.51 -29.29 17.23
C GLU A 453 -14.64 -30.41 17.81
N LYS A 454 -14.76 -31.64 17.29
CA LYS A 454 -14.02 -32.83 17.75
C LYS A 454 -12.52 -32.55 17.87
N ALA A 455 -11.91 -32.90 19.01
CA ALA A 455 -10.48 -32.72 19.22
C ALA A 455 -9.67 -33.49 18.17
N LEU A 456 -8.77 -32.81 17.46
CA LEU A 456 -7.92 -33.42 16.44
C LEU A 456 -6.64 -33.91 17.10
N VAL A 457 -6.54 -35.22 17.29
CA VAL A 457 -5.44 -35.88 18.01
C VAL A 457 -4.79 -36.95 17.13
N ALA A 458 -3.46 -37.05 17.18
CA ALA A 458 -2.67 -38.11 16.57
C ALA A 458 -1.55 -38.57 17.53
N ALA A 459 -1.01 -39.76 17.29
CA ALA A 459 0.26 -40.20 17.88
C ALA A 459 1.46 -39.65 17.08
N PRO A 460 2.68 -39.60 17.64
CA PRO A 460 3.88 -39.20 16.89
C PRO A 460 4.06 -40.01 15.60
N GLY A 461 4.34 -39.32 14.49
CA GLY A 461 4.47 -39.91 13.15
C GLY A 461 3.18 -40.43 12.50
N ALA A 462 2.03 -40.40 13.20
CA ALA A 462 0.76 -40.90 12.68
C ALA A 462 -0.01 -39.85 11.86
N LYS A 463 -0.95 -40.33 11.04
CA LYS A 463 -1.96 -39.50 10.38
C LYS A 463 -3.07 -39.11 11.38
N PHE A 464 -3.56 -37.88 11.31
CA PHE A 464 -4.78 -37.47 12.02
C PHE A 464 -5.98 -38.18 11.39
N ALA A 465 -6.71 -38.97 12.19
CA ALA A 465 -7.77 -39.85 11.68
C ALA A 465 -9.00 -39.08 11.19
N ASP A 466 -9.35 -37.98 11.85
CA ASP A 466 -10.52 -37.16 11.54
C ASP A 466 -10.21 -36.07 10.51
N PRO A 467 -11.04 -35.90 9.47
CA PRO A 467 -10.79 -34.91 8.41
C PRO A 467 -11.23 -33.50 8.85
N LEU A 468 -10.27 -32.59 9.00
CA LEU A 468 -10.58 -31.18 9.26
C LEU A 468 -11.39 -30.58 8.10
N THR A 469 -12.63 -30.19 8.40
CA THR A 469 -13.54 -29.51 7.48
C THR A 469 -13.98 -28.16 8.08
N VAL A 470 -14.03 -27.15 7.22
CA VAL A 470 -14.44 -25.78 7.57
C VAL A 470 -15.53 -25.29 6.62
N LYS A 471 -16.34 -24.34 7.09
CA LYS A 471 -17.35 -23.62 6.31
C LYS A 471 -17.01 -22.13 6.31
N ALA A 472 -16.96 -21.55 5.12
CA ALA A 472 -16.85 -20.10 4.94
C ALA A 472 -18.20 -19.49 4.55
N THR A 473 -18.49 -18.32 5.09
CA THR A 473 -19.69 -17.53 4.76
C THR A 473 -19.33 -16.09 4.45
N PHE A 474 -20.23 -15.42 3.71
CA PHE A 474 -20.18 -14.01 3.42
C PHE A 474 -21.58 -13.43 3.66
N LYS A 475 -21.71 -12.50 4.61
CA LYS A 475 -22.97 -11.91 5.06
C LYS A 475 -24.03 -12.97 5.44
N GLY A 476 -23.57 -14.06 6.06
CA GLY A 476 -24.39 -15.22 6.46
C GLY A 476 -24.71 -16.22 5.34
N ALA A 477 -24.47 -15.90 4.07
CA ALA A 477 -24.65 -16.82 2.96
C ALA A 477 -23.40 -17.71 2.74
N PRO A 478 -23.53 -18.94 2.19
CA PRO A 478 -22.38 -19.78 1.84
C PRO A 478 -21.41 -19.11 0.86
N ALA A 479 -20.14 -18.99 1.23
CA ALA A 479 -19.15 -18.27 0.42
C ALA A 479 -18.44 -19.25 -0.54
N ALA A 480 -19.04 -19.46 -1.71
CA ALA A 480 -18.60 -20.47 -2.68
C ALA A 480 -17.40 -20.03 -3.54
N ARG A 481 -16.41 -20.91 -3.75
CA ARG A 481 -15.16 -20.65 -4.48
C ARG A 481 -14.33 -19.49 -3.93
N VAL A 482 -14.34 -19.30 -2.62
CA VAL A 482 -13.42 -18.39 -1.91
C VAL A 482 -12.08 -19.11 -1.75
N ALA A 483 -10.98 -18.43 -2.05
CA ALA A 483 -9.64 -18.96 -1.82
C ALA A 483 -9.32 -19.00 -0.32
N VAL A 484 -8.62 -20.04 0.13
CA VAL A 484 -8.23 -20.22 1.54
C VAL A 484 -6.76 -20.61 1.59
N THR A 485 -6.00 -20.00 2.49
CA THR A 485 -4.67 -20.48 2.89
C THR A 485 -4.77 -21.25 4.21
N ALA A 486 -3.91 -22.25 4.39
CA ALA A 486 -3.83 -23.05 5.62
C ALA A 486 -2.37 -23.23 6.01
N THR A 487 -1.96 -22.64 7.13
CA THR A 487 -0.55 -22.55 7.57
C THR A 487 -0.41 -22.99 9.03
N MET A 488 0.55 -23.89 9.29
CA MET A 488 0.96 -24.26 10.64
C MET A 488 1.74 -23.10 11.25
N ILE A 489 1.29 -22.58 12.39
CA ILE A 489 1.83 -21.37 13.00
C ILE A 489 2.41 -21.61 14.40
N THR A 490 3.32 -20.74 14.81
CA THR A 490 3.87 -20.70 16.17
C THR A 490 2.89 -20.05 17.15
N ASP A 491 3.00 -20.38 18.43
CA ASP A 491 2.46 -19.51 19.48
C ASP A 491 3.22 -18.19 19.54
N GLY A 492 2.51 -17.11 19.88
CA GLY A 492 3.06 -15.75 20.00
C GLY A 492 2.11 -14.66 19.48
N GLU A 493 2.41 -13.41 19.82
CA GLU A 493 1.63 -12.23 19.41
C GLU A 493 1.70 -11.96 17.89
N LYS A 494 2.79 -12.41 17.24
CA LYS A 494 2.96 -12.41 15.78
C LYS A 494 3.30 -13.82 15.31
N PRO A 495 2.30 -14.69 15.08
CA PRO A 495 2.53 -16.07 14.66
C PRO A 495 3.25 -16.14 13.31
N VAL A 496 4.37 -16.86 13.26
CA VAL A 496 5.12 -17.18 12.03
C VAL A 496 4.89 -18.64 11.64
N GLU A 497 5.33 -19.06 10.45
CA GLU A 497 5.25 -20.47 10.05
C GLU A 497 6.10 -21.35 10.99
N ASN A 498 5.50 -22.39 11.56
CA ASN A 498 6.14 -23.26 12.53
C ASN A 498 6.83 -24.42 11.82
N GLY A 499 8.16 -24.46 11.86
CA GLY A 499 8.96 -25.54 11.23
C GLY A 499 8.82 -26.94 11.86
N LYS A 500 8.07 -27.10 12.96
CA LYS A 500 7.91 -28.36 13.72
C LYS A 500 6.43 -28.73 13.93
N GLY A 501 6.16 -30.02 14.18
CA GLY A 501 4.82 -30.55 14.47
C GLY A 501 4.08 -31.11 13.25
N PRO A 502 2.75 -31.02 13.19
CA PRO A 502 1.96 -31.50 12.06
C PRO A 502 2.25 -30.84 10.71
N TYR A 503 2.04 -31.58 9.63
CA TYR A 503 2.29 -31.15 8.24
C TYR A 503 1.26 -31.74 7.27
N PHE A 504 1.14 -31.13 6.08
CA PHE A 504 0.43 -31.67 4.92
C PHE A 504 1.43 -32.28 3.94
N LYS A 505 0.95 -33.07 2.97
CA LYS A 505 1.78 -33.52 1.85
C LYS A 505 1.49 -32.74 0.58
N ASP A 506 2.55 -32.37 -0.15
CA ASP A 506 2.42 -31.82 -1.50
C ASP A 506 2.17 -32.93 -2.55
N ALA A 507 2.16 -32.55 -3.84
CA ALA A 507 1.94 -33.48 -4.95
C ALA A 507 3.06 -34.53 -5.12
N ASP A 508 4.28 -34.25 -4.61
CA ASP A 508 5.41 -35.19 -4.60
C ASP A 508 5.41 -36.06 -3.32
N GLY A 509 4.45 -35.84 -2.40
CA GLY A 509 4.37 -36.50 -1.10
C GLY A 509 5.27 -35.92 0.00
N LYS A 510 5.95 -34.79 -0.26
CA LYS A 510 6.88 -34.13 0.66
C LYS A 510 6.13 -33.35 1.76
N PRO A 511 6.70 -33.19 2.96
CA PRO A 511 6.07 -32.43 4.03
C PRO A 511 6.08 -30.92 3.71
N VAL A 512 4.89 -30.31 3.67
CA VAL A 512 4.69 -28.86 3.56
C VAL A 512 3.82 -28.36 4.72
N ARG A 513 4.11 -27.15 5.20
CA ARG A 513 3.46 -26.57 6.40
C ARG A 513 2.57 -25.36 6.09
N ALA A 514 2.60 -24.88 4.85
CA ALA A 514 1.63 -23.95 4.28
C ALA A 514 1.00 -24.53 3.00
N LEU A 515 -0.31 -24.36 2.85
CA LEU A 515 -1.07 -24.62 1.64
C LEU A 515 -1.73 -23.32 1.17
N THR A 516 -1.49 -22.94 -0.08
CA THR A 516 -1.99 -21.68 -0.67
C THR A 516 -3.03 -21.88 -1.77
N VAL A 517 -3.29 -23.13 -2.17
CA VAL A 517 -4.14 -23.50 -3.32
C VAL A 517 -5.37 -24.29 -2.87
N LEU A 518 -6.05 -23.81 -1.82
CA LEU A 518 -7.34 -24.34 -1.36
C LEU A 518 -8.47 -23.38 -1.75
N SER A 519 -9.65 -23.92 -2.03
CA SER A 519 -10.84 -23.11 -2.29
C SER A 519 -12.11 -23.83 -1.85
N THR A 520 -13.13 -23.07 -1.42
CA THR A 520 -14.42 -23.63 -1.02
C THR A 520 -15.24 -24.13 -2.21
N ASP A 521 -16.08 -25.13 -1.96
CA ASP A 521 -17.02 -25.69 -2.92
C ASP A 521 -18.24 -24.76 -3.18
N ALA A 522 -19.29 -25.29 -3.81
CA ALA A 522 -20.53 -24.55 -4.05
C ALA A 522 -21.37 -24.28 -2.78
N GLY A 523 -21.17 -25.06 -1.71
CA GLY A 523 -21.82 -24.91 -0.40
C GLY A 523 -20.99 -24.11 0.61
N GLY A 524 -19.88 -23.48 0.18
CA GLY A 524 -18.95 -22.76 1.04
C GLY A 524 -18.11 -23.66 1.95
N LEU A 525 -18.08 -24.97 1.70
CA LEU A 525 -17.32 -25.94 2.48
C LEU A 525 -15.92 -26.14 1.90
N LEU A 526 -14.95 -26.38 2.78
CA LEU A 526 -13.60 -26.82 2.44
C LEU A 526 -13.20 -27.95 3.39
N ARG A 527 -13.02 -29.15 2.85
CA ARG A 527 -12.35 -30.26 3.51
C ARG A 527 -10.86 -30.19 3.19
N LEU A 528 -10.00 -30.21 4.20
CA LEU A 528 -8.55 -30.08 4.00
C LEU A 528 -7.92 -31.41 3.55
N PRO A 529 -6.73 -31.36 2.91
CA PRO A 529 -5.89 -32.53 2.69
C PRO A 529 -5.50 -33.23 4.00
N GLU A 530 -4.98 -34.44 3.87
CA GLU A 530 -4.59 -35.25 5.02
C GLU A 530 -3.46 -34.61 5.83
N ILE A 531 -3.65 -34.55 7.16
CA ILE A 531 -2.68 -34.01 8.11
C ILE A 531 -1.93 -35.17 8.75
N PHE A 532 -0.61 -35.04 8.85
CA PHE A 532 0.30 -36.01 9.46
C PHE A 532 1.05 -35.36 10.62
N ALA A 533 1.27 -36.06 11.73
CA ALA A 533 2.15 -35.65 12.80
C ALA A 533 3.62 -35.94 12.42
N ASP A 534 4.56 -35.13 12.93
CA ASP A 534 5.97 -35.54 13.00
C ASP A 534 6.25 -36.27 14.34
N ALA A 535 7.51 -36.54 14.65
CA ALA A 535 7.89 -37.27 15.87
C ALA A 535 7.72 -36.45 17.16
N THR A 536 7.42 -35.15 17.06
CA THR A 536 7.33 -34.24 18.20
C THR A 536 5.96 -34.28 18.84
N ALA A 537 5.89 -34.66 20.12
CA ALA A 537 4.67 -34.52 20.91
C ALA A 537 4.45 -33.05 21.34
N GLY A 538 3.18 -32.62 21.37
CA GLY A 538 2.79 -31.25 21.73
C GLY A 538 1.45 -30.83 21.14
N THR A 539 1.01 -29.61 21.45
CA THR A 539 -0.13 -28.95 20.79
C THR A 539 0.39 -27.93 19.78
N TYR A 540 -0.23 -27.91 18.60
CA TYR A 540 0.17 -27.08 17.46
C TYR A 540 -1.04 -26.36 16.89
N LYS A 541 -0.83 -25.21 16.26
CA LYS A 541 -1.90 -24.35 15.74
C LYS A 541 -1.85 -24.28 14.23
N LEU A 542 -2.94 -24.68 13.58
CA LEU A 542 -3.18 -24.52 12.16
C LEU A 542 -4.09 -23.30 11.94
N ARG A 543 -3.57 -22.24 11.34
CA ARG A 543 -4.37 -21.08 10.95
C ARG A 543 -4.89 -21.26 9.53
N LEU A 544 -6.21 -21.19 9.37
CA LEU A 544 -6.85 -21.07 8.06
C LEU A 544 -7.29 -19.62 7.86
N THR A 545 -6.99 -19.04 6.70
CA THR A 545 -7.37 -17.67 6.35
C THR A 545 -8.04 -17.65 4.99
N ALA A 546 -9.29 -17.19 4.93
CA ALA A 546 -10.03 -17.00 3.69
C ALA A 546 -9.74 -15.62 3.09
N GLU A 547 -9.78 -15.54 1.75
CA GLU A 547 -9.80 -14.28 1.02
C GLU A 547 -10.94 -13.38 1.54
N GLY A 548 -10.65 -12.11 1.82
CA GLY A 548 -11.52 -11.24 2.62
C GLY A 548 -11.14 -11.10 4.10
N GLY A 549 -10.21 -11.93 4.61
CA GLY A 549 -9.56 -11.75 5.91
C GLY A 549 -10.17 -12.51 7.07
N ALA A 550 -11.26 -13.25 6.87
CA ALA A 550 -11.78 -14.17 7.88
C ALA A 550 -10.74 -15.27 8.17
N SER A 551 -10.40 -15.51 9.44
CA SER A 551 -9.47 -16.57 9.81
C SER A 551 -9.91 -17.33 11.06
N VAL A 552 -9.66 -18.65 11.07
CA VAL A 552 -9.87 -19.55 12.22
C VAL A 552 -8.56 -20.24 12.56
N VAL A 553 -8.27 -20.37 13.86
CA VAL A 553 -7.14 -21.16 14.35
C VAL A 553 -7.68 -22.48 14.88
N VAL A 554 -7.04 -23.58 14.50
CA VAL A 554 -7.42 -24.94 14.84
C VAL A 554 -6.27 -25.61 15.58
N GLU A 555 -6.53 -26.10 16.78
CA GLU A 555 -5.53 -26.83 17.56
C GLU A 555 -5.45 -28.30 17.12
N LEU A 556 -4.21 -28.79 17.02
CA LEU A 556 -3.83 -30.13 16.61
C LEU A 556 -2.90 -30.71 17.68
N THR A 557 -3.30 -31.79 18.34
CA THR A 557 -2.50 -32.39 19.42
C THR A 557 -1.79 -33.66 18.94
N VAL A 558 -0.47 -33.68 19.02
CA VAL A 558 0.33 -34.89 18.90
C VAL A 558 0.54 -35.44 20.32
N LYS A 559 -0.30 -36.39 20.75
CA LYS A 559 -0.21 -36.98 22.10
C LYS A 559 0.85 -38.09 22.09
N ALA A 560 1.89 -37.96 22.92
CA ALA A 560 2.86 -39.02 23.17
C ALA A 560 2.17 -40.30 23.67
N THR A 561 2.62 -41.45 23.17
CA THR A 561 2.13 -42.76 23.62
C THR A 561 2.67 -43.05 25.02
N GLU A 562 1.78 -43.28 25.98
CA GLU A 562 2.14 -43.73 27.33
C GLU A 562 2.86 -45.09 27.23
N GLY A 563 4.16 -45.11 27.52
CA GLY A 563 5.03 -46.29 27.36
C GLY A 563 6.46 -46.00 26.89
N GLN A 564 6.74 -44.83 26.32
CA GLN A 564 8.12 -44.42 26.02
C GLN A 564 8.74 -43.62 27.18
N THR A 565 9.34 -44.35 28.11
CA THR A 565 10.30 -43.79 29.08
C THR A 565 11.48 -43.18 28.30
N PRO A 566 11.94 -41.95 28.60
CA PRO A 566 13.21 -41.46 28.08
C PRO A 566 14.36 -42.37 28.52
N ASP A 567 15.22 -42.75 27.58
CA ASP A 567 16.42 -43.56 27.85
C ASP A 567 17.35 -42.79 28.80
N PRO A 568 17.69 -43.30 30.01
CA PRO A 568 18.51 -42.60 30.99
C PRO A 568 20.00 -42.63 30.62
N GLY A 569 20.32 -42.12 29.43
CA GLY A 569 21.58 -42.33 28.70
C GLY A 569 22.42 -41.08 28.43
N GLN A 570 22.45 -40.11 29.36
CA GLN A 570 23.46 -39.03 29.31
C GLN A 570 23.70 -38.36 30.67
N THR A 571 24.85 -38.67 31.28
CA THR A 571 25.37 -38.00 32.47
C THR A 571 25.97 -36.64 32.08
N PRO A 572 25.54 -35.50 32.65
CA PRO A 572 26.21 -34.22 32.47
C PRO A 572 27.58 -34.20 33.15
N GLU A 573 28.58 -33.56 32.55
CA GLU A 573 29.89 -33.38 33.18
C GLU A 573 29.78 -32.42 34.39
N PRO A 574 30.40 -32.75 35.55
CA PRO A 574 30.34 -31.90 36.74
C PRO A 574 31.33 -30.73 36.63
N GLY A 575 30.88 -29.53 36.27
CA GLY A 575 31.82 -28.43 36.04
C GLY A 575 31.31 -27.01 35.80
N GLN A 576 30.39 -26.47 36.61
CA GLN A 576 30.31 -25.01 36.85
C GLN A 576 29.45 -24.64 38.08
N THR A 577 29.93 -23.69 38.88
CA THR A 577 29.29 -23.21 40.11
C THR A 577 28.35 -22.03 39.81
N PRO A 578 27.07 -22.06 40.23
CA PRO A 578 26.20 -20.89 40.17
C PRO A 578 26.56 -19.83 41.22
N ASP A 579 26.51 -18.56 40.82
CA ASP A 579 26.71 -17.39 41.69
C ASP A 579 25.44 -17.16 42.57
N PRO A 580 25.55 -16.83 43.88
CA PRO A 580 24.39 -16.83 44.78
C PRO A 580 23.58 -15.52 44.68
N GLY A 581 22.33 -15.61 44.19
CA GLY A 581 21.48 -14.45 43.97
C GLY A 581 19.99 -14.64 44.27
N GLN A 582 19.54 -13.97 45.34
CA GLN A 582 18.14 -13.64 45.70
C GLN A 582 17.23 -14.75 46.28
N THR A 583 16.43 -14.32 47.26
CA THR A 583 15.67 -15.16 48.20
C THR A 583 14.15 -15.01 47.96
N PRO A 584 13.37 -16.10 47.87
CA PRO A 584 11.91 -16.06 47.96
C PRO A 584 11.40 -15.95 49.42
N GLU A 585 10.24 -15.32 49.63
CA GLU A 585 9.64 -15.14 50.95
C GLU A 585 9.11 -16.45 51.58
N PRO A 586 9.06 -16.57 52.92
CA PRO A 586 8.55 -17.76 53.59
C PRO A 586 7.01 -17.77 53.67
N GLY A 587 6.38 -18.86 53.22
CA GLY A 587 4.92 -19.00 53.27
C GLY A 587 4.42 -20.44 53.30
N GLN A 588 3.61 -20.75 54.32
CA GLN A 588 2.74 -21.93 54.49
C GLN A 588 3.41 -23.29 54.76
N THR A 589 3.22 -23.76 56.01
CA THR A 589 3.64 -25.08 56.51
C THR A 589 2.59 -26.17 56.17
N PRO A 590 2.99 -27.35 55.67
CA PRO A 590 2.12 -28.52 55.62
C PRO A 590 1.95 -29.24 56.98
N ASP A 591 0.80 -29.86 57.18
CA ASP A 591 0.38 -30.56 58.42
C ASP A 591 1.00 -31.98 58.52
N PRO A 592 1.50 -32.45 59.69
CA PRO A 592 2.13 -33.77 59.79
C PRO A 592 1.10 -34.90 59.99
N GLY A 593 0.79 -35.65 58.93
CA GLY A 593 -0.26 -36.67 58.93
C GLY A 593 0.13 -38.09 58.47
N GLN A 594 0.26 -38.99 59.44
CA GLN A 594 0.12 -40.47 59.36
C GLN A 594 1.20 -41.32 58.65
N THR A 595 1.77 -42.23 59.43
CA THR A 595 2.71 -43.30 59.03
C THR A 595 1.96 -44.56 58.54
N PRO A 596 2.39 -45.23 57.47
CA PRO A 596 1.97 -46.60 57.14
C PRO A 596 2.54 -47.66 58.13
N ASP A 597 1.89 -48.82 58.16
CA ASP A 597 2.10 -49.88 59.16
C ASP A 597 3.37 -50.75 58.93
N LEU A 598 3.87 -51.41 59.98
CA LEU A 598 5.07 -52.24 59.96
C LEU A 598 4.74 -53.73 59.76
N GLY A 599 4.99 -54.24 58.55
CA GLY A 599 4.94 -55.67 58.26
C GLY A 599 5.97 -56.48 59.07
N PRO A 600 5.64 -57.72 59.52
CA PRO A 600 6.46 -58.48 60.46
C PRO A 600 7.72 -59.10 59.84
N THR A 601 8.76 -59.24 60.68
CA THR A 601 10.06 -59.84 60.34
C THR A 601 10.07 -61.37 60.35
N PRO A 602 10.79 -62.00 59.41
CA PRO A 602 11.40 -63.32 59.59
C PRO A 602 12.78 -63.22 60.26
N SER A 603 13.19 -64.24 61.02
CA SER A 603 14.48 -64.28 61.74
C SER A 603 15.65 -64.76 60.86
N ALA A 604 16.88 -64.56 61.36
CA ALA A 604 18.13 -64.77 60.63
C ALA A 604 18.76 -66.15 60.82
N GLU A 605 19.53 -66.59 59.81
CA GLU A 605 20.74 -67.43 59.94
C GLU A 605 21.61 -67.31 58.67
N GLY A 606 22.90 -67.67 58.73
CA GLY A 606 23.79 -67.77 57.55
C GLY A 606 25.03 -66.85 57.56
N THR A 607 26.17 -67.35 58.05
CA THR A 607 27.42 -66.59 58.23
C THR A 607 28.38 -66.67 57.01
N ARG A 608 29.28 -65.67 56.87
CA ARG A 608 30.58 -65.63 56.12
C ARG A 608 31.26 -66.99 55.84
N PRO A 609 32.17 -67.15 54.82
CA PRO A 609 33.12 -66.12 54.30
C PRO A 609 33.36 -66.12 52.76
N PRO A 610 34.26 -65.27 52.20
CA PRO A 610 34.53 -65.18 50.75
C PRO A 610 35.81 -65.90 50.29
N GLY A 611 35.94 -66.13 48.97
CA GLY A 611 37.23 -66.28 48.29
C GLY A 611 37.29 -67.31 47.15
N ALA A 612 37.28 -66.81 45.90
CA ALA A 612 37.92 -67.40 44.70
C ALA A 612 37.96 -66.33 43.60
#